data_AF-K9X470-F1
#
_entry.id   AF-K9X470-F1
#
_cell.length_a   1.000
_cell.length_b   1.000
_cell.length_c   1.000
_cell.angle_alpha   90.00
_cell.angle_beta   90.00
_cell.angle_gamma   90.00
#
_symmetry.space_group_name_H-M   'P 1'
#
loop_
_entity.id
_entity.type
_entity.pdbx_description
1 polymer ?
#
loop_
_entity_poly.entity_id
_entity_poly.type
_entity_poly.pdbx_seq_one_letter_code
_entity_poly.pdbx_strand_id
1 'polypeptide(L)'
;MRITYTLWNPIINSDRTGCSFDVTPGLYQVASGTLDLMKEFLQCLGIEAEPREWNIEPFCSAYYSEDMVSEYYQSRHLMAWRVNISFTQTYREYSDLEFCMFNPVAVWNGKDDTWEEMEDSWDWKSMQYIAIVDFELWEWSGFLEDYQLQKQPIFAQCMNFETYLLRGLFRQVRFNLGVINFPDEEEKVMEFLRACEQYDVSNNWAKTLAGW
;
A
#
# COMPACT_ATOMS: atom_id res chain seq x y z
N MET A 1 -4.73 18.86 -16.37
CA MET A 1 -3.90 17.64 -16.51
C MET A 1 -4.58 16.55 -15.67
N ARG A 2 -4.43 15.26 -15.97
CA ARG A 2 -5.00 14.16 -15.15
C ARG A 2 -3.83 13.36 -14.56
N ILE A 3 -3.92 12.96 -13.30
CA ILE A 3 -2.88 12.17 -12.63
C ILE A 3 -2.80 10.82 -13.35
N THR A 4 -1.59 10.37 -13.70
CA THR A 4 -1.36 9.03 -14.23
C THR A 4 -1.33 8.00 -13.10
N TYR A 5 -0.57 8.28 -12.05
CA TYR A 5 -0.47 7.44 -10.85
C TYR A 5 0.02 8.27 -9.65
N THR A 6 -0.13 7.72 -8.45
CA THR A 6 0.41 8.29 -7.21
C THR A 6 1.32 7.28 -6.54
N LEU A 7 2.50 7.72 -6.10
CA LEU A 7 3.46 6.91 -5.35
C LEU A 7 3.26 7.13 -3.84
N TRP A 8 3.17 6.04 -3.09
CA TRP A 8 2.87 6.04 -1.66
C TRP A 8 3.92 5.29 -0.87
N ASN A 9 4.19 5.80 0.34
CA ASN A 9 4.96 5.11 1.37
C ASN A 9 6.28 4.41 0.92
N PRO A 10 7.18 5.02 0.11
CA PRO A 10 8.49 4.45 -0.10
C PRO A 10 9.30 4.20 1.16
N ILE A 11 9.88 3.01 1.17
CA ILE A 11 10.74 2.50 2.21
C ILE A 11 12.02 2.00 1.55
N ILE A 12 13.17 2.42 2.07
CA ILE A 12 14.48 1.83 1.74
C ILE A 12 14.73 0.62 2.64
N ASN A 13 15.21 -0.49 2.07
CA ASN A 13 15.56 -1.66 2.85
C ASN A 13 16.81 -1.42 3.73
N SER A 14 17.03 -2.25 4.75
CA SER A 14 18.06 -2.00 5.77
C SER A 14 19.49 -2.03 5.24
N ASP A 15 19.76 -2.83 4.21
CA ASP A 15 21.04 -2.91 3.49
C ASP A 15 21.16 -1.85 2.38
N ARG A 16 20.12 -1.04 2.17
CA ARG A 16 20.03 0.06 1.19
C ARG A 16 20.33 -0.38 -0.24
N THR A 17 20.01 -1.63 -0.55
CA THR A 17 20.14 -2.23 -1.89
C THR A 17 18.83 -2.23 -2.65
N GLY A 18 17.75 -1.68 -2.09
CA GLY A 18 16.47 -1.58 -2.75
C GLY A 18 15.46 -0.72 -2.00
N CYS A 19 14.34 -0.49 -2.66
CA CYS A 19 13.19 0.20 -2.09
C CYS A 19 11.88 -0.50 -2.42
N SER A 20 10.86 -0.19 -1.64
CA SER A 20 9.50 -0.67 -1.86
C SER A 20 8.51 0.47 -1.64
N PHE A 21 7.50 0.59 -2.48
CA PHE A 21 6.45 1.61 -2.40
C PHE A 21 5.17 1.10 -3.06
N ASP A 22 4.06 1.78 -2.80
CA ASP A 22 2.81 1.47 -3.48
C ASP A 22 2.50 2.47 -4.58
N VAL A 23 1.79 1.99 -5.59
CA VAL A 23 1.32 2.79 -6.72
C VAL A 23 -0.18 2.66 -6.81
N THR A 24 -0.91 3.77 -6.76
CA THR A 24 -2.34 3.80 -7.07
C THR A 24 -2.54 4.36 -8.48
N PRO A 25 -3.41 3.77 -9.30
CA PRO A 25 -3.65 4.23 -10.66
C PRO A 25 -4.45 5.53 -10.65
N GLY A 26 -4.12 6.45 -11.54
CA GLY A 26 -4.97 7.58 -11.90
C GLY A 26 -5.60 7.41 -13.28
N LEU A 27 -4.82 6.97 -14.27
CA LEU A 27 -5.30 6.69 -15.64
C LEU A 27 -4.80 5.36 -16.19
N TYR A 28 -3.57 4.98 -15.85
CA TYR A 28 -2.93 3.77 -16.37
C TYR A 28 -2.53 2.90 -15.19
N GLN A 29 -2.57 1.59 -15.42
CA GLN A 29 -2.18 0.59 -14.45
C GLN A 29 -0.73 0.18 -14.66
N VAL A 30 -0.18 -0.59 -13.71
CA VAL A 30 1.19 -1.05 -13.75
C VAL A 30 1.18 -2.57 -13.89
N ALA A 31 1.60 -3.10 -15.03
CA ALA A 31 1.61 -4.54 -15.28
C ALA A 31 2.90 -5.16 -14.73
N SER A 32 3.98 -5.03 -15.50
CA SER A 32 5.30 -5.54 -15.16
C SER A 32 6.33 -4.43 -15.02
N GLY A 33 6.03 -3.26 -15.59
CA GLY A 33 6.90 -2.09 -15.62
C GLY A 33 8.15 -2.27 -16.48
N THR A 34 8.53 -1.22 -17.18
CA THR A 34 9.79 -1.15 -17.91
C THR A 34 10.91 -0.56 -17.07
N LEU A 35 12.16 -0.72 -17.54
CA LEU A 35 13.32 -0.06 -16.93
C LEU A 35 13.12 1.45 -16.84
N ASP A 36 12.56 2.06 -17.88
CA ASP A 36 12.32 3.51 -17.94
C ASP A 36 11.26 3.93 -16.91
N LEU A 37 10.19 3.16 -16.74
CA LEU A 37 9.21 3.41 -15.68
C LEU A 37 9.82 3.29 -14.29
N MET A 38 10.66 2.27 -14.04
CA MET A 38 11.35 2.13 -12.75
C MET A 38 12.28 3.30 -12.48
N LYS A 39 13.01 3.77 -13.49
CA LYS A 39 13.85 4.98 -13.38
C LYS A 39 13.03 6.22 -13.08
N GLU A 40 11.87 6.38 -13.73
CA GLU A 40 10.95 7.48 -13.46
C GLU A 40 10.44 7.43 -12.01
N PHE A 41 10.02 6.27 -11.52
CA PHE A 41 9.63 6.11 -10.12
C PHE A 41 10.73 6.54 -9.16
N LEU A 42 11.95 6.02 -9.33
CA LEU A 42 13.08 6.38 -8.48
C LEU A 42 13.38 7.89 -8.54
N GLN A 43 13.33 8.49 -9.74
CA GLN A 43 13.52 9.92 -9.90
C GLN A 43 12.44 10.74 -9.19
N CYS A 44 11.16 10.35 -9.30
CA CYS A 44 10.06 11.01 -8.59
C CYS A 44 10.20 10.93 -7.07
N LEU A 45 10.83 9.86 -6.57
CA LEU A 45 11.12 9.67 -5.15
C LEU A 45 12.41 10.35 -4.70
N GLY A 46 13.21 10.91 -5.62
CA GLY A 46 14.51 11.51 -5.30
C GLY A 46 15.59 10.47 -5.02
N ILE A 47 15.45 9.24 -5.51
CA ILE A 47 16.43 8.16 -5.36
C ILE A 47 17.37 8.16 -6.57
N GLU A 48 18.61 8.59 -6.36
CA GLU A 48 19.68 8.55 -7.38
C GLU A 48 20.36 7.16 -7.44
N ALA A 49 19.58 6.11 -7.68
CA ALA A 49 20.08 4.75 -7.84
C ALA A 49 19.58 4.15 -9.16
N GLU A 50 20.42 3.34 -9.79
CA GLU A 50 20.06 2.62 -11.01
C GLU A 50 19.32 1.32 -10.66
N PRO A 51 18.09 1.10 -11.19
CA PRO A 51 17.32 -0.11 -10.95
C PRO A 51 17.98 -1.31 -11.62
N ARG A 52 17.95 -2.47 -10.95
CA ARG A 52 18.55 -3.72 -11.41
C ARG A 52 17.49 -4.78 -11.72
N GLU A 53 16.73 -5.16 -10.71
CA GLU A 53 15.64 -6.14 -10.77
C GLU A 53 14.45 -5.56 -10.00
N TRP A 54 13.23 -5.81 -10.46
CA TRP A 54 12.01 -5.35 -9.80
C TRP A 54 10.90 -6.40 -9.86
N ASN A 55 9.94 -6.25 -8.95
CA ASN A 55 8.71 -7.02 -8.90
C ASN A 55 7.54 -6.09 -8.63
N ILE A 56 6.40 -6.37 -9.27
CA ILE A 56 5.19 -5.57 -9.17
C ILE A 56 4.04 -6.52 -8.86
N GLU A 57 3.36 -6.30 -7.74
CA GLU A 57 2.29 -7.18 -7.26
C GLU A 57 1.00 -6.39 -7.08
N PRO A 58 -0.09 -6.74 -7.79
CA PRO A 58 -1.38 -6.10 -7.60
C PRO A 58 -1.98 -6.49 -6.25
N PHE A 59 -2.66 -5.54 -5.63
CA PHE A 59 -3.49 -5.76 -4.45
C PHE A 59 -4.63 -4.75 -4.41
N CYS A 60 -5.57 -4.94 -3.49
CA CYS A 60 -6.59 -3.94 -3.19
C CYS A 60 -6.55 -3.56 -1.71
N SER A 61 -6.94 -2.32 -1.43
CA SER A 61 -6.98 -1.78 -0.07
C SER A 61 -7.97 -0.64 0.04
N ALA A 62 -8.70 -0.59 1.16
CA ALA A 62 -9.50 0.58 1.51
C ALA A 62 -8.66 1.82 1.82
N TYR A 63 -7.35 1.67 2.10
CA TYR A 63 -6.46 2.78 2.51
C TYR A 63 -6.40 3.93 1.49
N TYR A 64 -6.59 3.64 0.21
CA TYR A 64 -6.51 4.63 -0.85
C TYR A 64 -7.86 5.20 -1.27
N SER A 65 -8.98 4.66 -0.76
CA SER A 65 -10.31 5.07 -1.18
C SER A 65 -10.66 6.46 -0.64
N GLU A 66 -11.32 7.26 -1.48
CA GLU A 66 -11.95 8.51 -1.08
C GLU A 66 -13.48 8.38 -0.99
N ASP A 67 -14.08 7.25 -1.40
CA ASP A 67 -15.52 7.02 -1.49
C ASP A 67 -15.91 5.71 -0.81
N MET A 68 -16.09 5.82 0.51
CA MET A 68 -16.39 4.70 1.39
C MET A 68 -17.86 4.29 1.36
N VAL A 69 -18.77 5.18 0.93
CA VAL A 69 -20.23 4.91 0.94
C VAL A 69 -20.77 4.49 -0.42
N SER A 70 -19.87 4.33 -1.39
CA SER A 70 -20.21 3.86 -2.74
C SER A 70 -21.00 2.56 -2.67
N GLU A 71 -21.88 2.28 -3.62
CA GLU A 71 -22.51 0.95 -3.72
C GLU A 71 -21.57 -0.10 -4.36
N TYR A 72 -20.53 0.37 -5.06
CA TYR A 72 -19.53 -0.48 -5.72
C TYR A 72 -18.31 -0.71 -4.82
N TYR A 73 -18.01 -1.97 -4.50
CA TYR A 73 -16.86 -2.32 -3.66
C TYR A 73 -15.53 -1.87 -4.27
N GLN A 74 -15.44 -1.78 -5.60
CA GLN A 74 -14.24 -1.31 -6.28
C GLN A 74 -13.89 0.14 -5.95
N SER A 75 -14.90 0.99 -5.67
CA SER A 75 -14.67 2.37 -5.21
C SER A 75 -14.18 2.42 -3.77
N ARG A 76 -14.58 1.42 -2.96
CA ARG A 76 -14.29 1.34 -1.52
C ARG A 76 -12.95 0.67 -1.23
N HIS A 77 -12.54 -0.24 -2.10
CA HIS A 77 -11.30 -1.01 -2.01
C HIS A 77 -10.46 -0.80 -3.28
N LEU A 78 -9.82 0.37 -3.41
CA LEU A 78 -9.08 0.67 -4.62
C LEU A 78 -7.95 -0.33 -4.88
N MET A 79 -7.75 -0.66 -6.15
CA MET A 79 -6.60 -1.41 -6.61
C MET A 79 -5.33 -0.55 -6.52
N ALA A 80 -4.23 -1.19 -6.16
CA ALA A 80 -2.90 -0.62 -6.10
C ALA A 80 -1.86 -1.70 -6.45
N TRP A 81 -0.61 -1.29 -6.65
CA TRP A 81 0.51 -2.21 -6.88
C TRP A 81 1.61 -1.96 -5.87
N ARG A 82 2.14 -3.05 -5.31
CA ARG A 82 3.36 -3.02 -4.53
C ARG A 82 4.53 -3.14 -5.50
N VAL A 83 5.34 -2.10 -5.60
CA VAL A 83 6.55 -2.10 -6.43
C VAL A 83 7.75 -2.29 -5.51
N ASN A 84 8.54 -3.32 -5.79
CA ASN A 84 9.82 -3.59 -5.13
C ASN A 84 10.93 -3.46 -6.15
N ILE A 85 11.91 -2.60 -5.90
CA ILE A 85 13.04 -2.33 -6.80
C ILE A 85 14.34 -2.63 -6.05
N SER A 86 15.21 -3.43 -6.66
CA SER A 86 16.60 -3.57 -6.24
C SER A 86 17.51 -2.66 -7.07
N PHE A 87 18.59 -2.20 -6.45
CA PHE A 87 19.55 -1.29 -7.03
C PHE A 87 20.81 -2.04 -7.48
N THR A 88 21.47 -1.47 -8.49
CA THR A 88 22.81 -1.92 -8.92
C THR A 88 23.89 -1.60 -7.89
N GLN A 89 23.67 -0.57 -7.06
CA GLN A 89 24.58 -0.11 -6.03
C GLN A 89 23.84 0.33 -4.77
N THR A 90 24.50 0.25 -3.62
CA THR A 90 23.95 0.73 -2.35
C THR A 90 23.59 2.21 -2.43
N TYR A 91 22.36 2.56 -2.09
CA TYR A 91 21.90 3.95 -1.94
C TYR A 91 22.53 4.56 -0.68
N ARG A 92 23.29 5.65 -0.83
CA ARG A 92 24.18 6.16 0.23
C ARG A 92 23.66 7.39 0.97
N GLU A 93 22.56 7.98 0.54
CA GLU A 93 22.06 9.21 1.13
C GLU A 93 21.09 8.95 2.28
N TYR A 94 21.26 9.67 3.37
CA TYR A 94 20.20 9.82 4.37
C TYR A 94 19.16 10.78 3.79
N SER A 95 17.92 10.31 3.67
CA SER A 95 16.85 11.07 3.03
C SER A 95 15.53 10.93 3.80
N ASP A 96 14.59 11.84 3.52
CA ASP A 96 13.23 11.81 4.06
C ASP A 96 12.52 10.47 3.79
N LEU A 97 12.95 9.72 2.78
CA LEU A 97 12.49 8.38 2.46
C LEU A 97 12.74 7.38 3.59
N GLU A 98 13.91 7.44 4.25
CA GLU A 98 14.25 6.50 5.33
C GLU A 98 13.34 6.66 6.55
N PHE A 99 12.78 7.86 6.72
CA PHE A 99 11.87 8.18 7.82
C PHE A 99 10.40 8.26 7.35
N CYS A 100 10.13 7.90 6.09
CA CYS A 100 8.82 8.01 5.45
C CYS A 100 8.18 9.41 5.67
N MET A 101 8.98 10.48 5.54
CA MET A 101 8.56 11.86 5.82
C MET A 101 7.97 12.59 4.61
N PHE A 102 7.98 11.98 3.42
CA PHE A 102 7.41 12.57 2.21
C PHE A 102 5.88 12.42 2.18
N ASN A 103 5.22 13.27 1.38
CA ASN A 103 3.81 13.14 1.04
C ASN A 103 3.66 12.29 -0.24
N PRO A 104 2.49 11.69 -0.49
CA PRO A 104 2.24 10.95 -1.73
C PRO A 104 2.60 11.77 -2.96
N VAL A 105 3.30 11.16 -3.92
CA VAL A 105 3.81 11.85 -5.12
C VAL A 105 2.90 11.57 -6.30
N ALA A 106 2.10 12.55 -6.69
CA ALA A 106 1.27 12.48 -7.88
C ALA A 106 2.09 12.73 -9.16
N VAL A 107 2.04 11.79 -10.10
CA VAL A 107 2.74 11.86 -11.39
C VAL A 107 1.75 12.00 -12.52
N TRP A 108 2.04 12.90 -13.47
CA TRP A 108 1.08 13.34 -14.50
C TRP A 108 1.38 12.84 -15.91
N ASN A 109 2.59 12.30 -16.16
CA ASN A 109 3.06 11.96 -17.50
C ASN A 109 3.71 10.57 -17.64
N GLY A 110 3.87 9.81 -16.56
CA GLY A 110 4.40 8.45 -16.65
C GLY A 110 3.42 7.53 -17.37
N LYS A 111 3.89 6.48 -18.03
CA LYS A 111 3.05 5.44 -18.64
C LYS A 111 3.78 4.11 -18.59
N ASP A 112 3.06 3.03 -18.28
CA ASP A 112 3.56 1.66 -18.44
C ASP A 112 3.09 1.14 -19.80
N ASP A 113 4.02 0.96 -20.74
CA ASP A 113 3.76 0.38 -22.06
C ASP A 113 3.64 -1.15 -22.04
N THR A 114 3.86 -1.79 -20.87
CA THR A 114 3.58 -3.21 -20.66
C THR A 114 2.13 -3.49 -20.27
N TRP A 115 1.33 -2.45 -20.03
CA TRP A 115 -0.09 -2.58 -19.72
C TRP A 115 -0.94 -2.75 -20.99
N GLU A 116 -1.78 -3.79 -21.03
CA GLU A 116 -2.77 -3.99 -22.10
C GLU A 116 -4.18 -3.57 -21.63
N GLU A 117 -4.74 -2.50 -22.22
CA GLU A 117 -6.09 -1.97 -21.88
C GLU A 117 -7.24 -2.95 -22.09
N MET A 118 -7.01 -4.11 -22.73
CA MET A 118 -8.04 -5.14 -22.92
C MET A 118 -8.27 -6.00 -21.67
N GLU A 119 -7.43 -5.88 -20.63
CA GLU A 119 -7.73 -6.43 -19.31
C GLU A 119 -8.72 -5.49 -18.60
N ASP A 120 -9.98 -5.92 -18.48
CA ASP A 120 -11.02 -5.31 -17.63
C ASP A 120 -10.68 -5.47 -16.14
N SER A 121 -9.46 -5.10 -15.75
CA SER A 121 -8.92 -5.19 -14.40
C SER A 121 -9.59 -4.24 -13.42
N TRP A 122 -10.59 -3.46 -13.85
CA TRP A 122 -11.49 -2.72 -12.98
C TRP A 122 -12.69 -3.56 -12.50
N ASP A 123 -13.01 -4.69 -13.14
CA ASP A 123 -14.06 -5.65 -12.70
C ASP A 123 -13.43 -6.89 -12.05
N TRP A 124 -12.58 -6.67 -11.06
CA TRP A 124 -11.92 -7.73 -10.32
C TRP A 124 -12.82 -8.25 -9.19
N LYS A 125 -13.12 -9.55 -9.20
CA LYS A 125 -13.93 -10.20 -8.16
C LYS A 125 -13.10 -11.00 -7.15
N SER A 126 -11.82 -11.19 -7.41
CA SER A 126 -10.92 -11.96 -6.55
C SER A 126 -9.54 -11.32 -6.63
N MET A 127 -9.04 -10.80 -5.51
CA MET A 127 -7.79 -10.05 -5.48
C MET A 127 -7.09 -10.23 -4.13
N GLN A 128 -5.76 -10.19 -4.17
CA GLN A 128 -4.95 -10.07 -2.97
C GLN A 128 -5.34 -8.81 -2.19
N TYR A 129 -5.63 -8.93 -0.90
CA TYR A 129 -6.04 -7.81 -0.05
C TYR A 129 -4.95 -7.48 0.97
N ILE A 130 -4.63 -6.19 1.07
CA ILE A 130 -3.72 -5.66 2.09
C ILE A 130 -4.48 -4.63 2.93
N ALA A 131 -4.73 -4.95 4.20
CA ALA A 131 -5.24 -3.98 5.16
C ALA A 131 -4.08 -3.13 5.66
N ILE A 132 -4.09 -1.83 5.37
CA ILE A 132 -3.04 -0.90 5.78
C ILE A 132 -3.59 -0.07 6.95
N VAL A 133 -2.86 -0.08 8.07
CA VAL A 133 -3.25 0.57 9.31
C VAL A 133 -2.05 1.32 9.89
N ASP A 134 -2.22 2.59 10.21
CA ASP A 134 -1.20 3.41 10.86
C ASP A 134 -1.45 3.39 12.37
N PHE A 135 -0.63 2.73 13.19
CA PHE A 135 -0.77 2.72 14.65
C PHE A 135 0.02 3.86 15.28
N GLU A 136 -0.51 4.48 16.34
CA GLU A 136 0.35 5.24 17.25
C GLU A 136 1.40 4.31 17.88
N LEU A 137 2.63 4.81 18.07
CA LEU A 137 3.75 3.95 18.50
C LEU A 137 3.52 3.26 19.86
N TRP A 138 2.74 3.88 20.76
CA TRP A 138 2.42 3.32 22.07
C TRP A 138 1.29 2.29 22.03
N GLU A 139 0.36 2.40 21.08
CA GLU A 139 -0.74 1.44 20.89
C GLU A 139 -0.28 0.15 20.18
N TRP A 140 0.77 0.23 19.37
CA TRP A 140 1.32 -0.91 18.64
C TRP A 140 1.67 -2.10 19.55
N SER A 141 2.24 -1.86 20.73
CA SER A 141 2.56 -2.94 21.66
C SER A 141 1.32 -3.64 22.20
N GLY A 142 0.23 -2.90 22.44
CA GLY A 142 -1.05 -3.47 22.88
C GLY A 142 -1.68 -4.33 21.79
N PHE A 143 -1.67 -3.84 20.54
CA PHE A 143 -2.10 -4.63 19.39
C PHE A 143 -1.29 -5.94 19.26
N LEU A 144 0.04 -5.87 19.33
CA LEU A 144 0.89 -7.04 19.19
C LEU A 144 0.62 -8.10 20.25
N GLU A 145 0.41 -7.69 21.51
CA GLU A 145 0.06 -8.61 22.59
C GLU A 145 -1.27 -9.31 22.30
N ASP A 146 -2.29 -8.55 21.92
CA ASP A 146 -3.62 -9.09 21.61
C ASP A 146 -3.62 -9.99 20.38
N TYR A 147 -2.83 -9.65 19.36
CA TYR A 147 -2.61 -10.48 18.17
C TYR A 147 -1.96 -11.82 18.53
N GLN A 148 -0.89 -11.80 19.35
CA GLN A 148 -0.17 -13.00 19.78
C GLN A 148 -1.04 -13.90 20.68
N LEU A 149 -1.83 -13.30 21.55
CA LEU A 149 -2.76 -14.01 22.43
C LEU A 149 -4.07 -14.40 21.72
N GLN A 150 -4.24 -14.03 20.45
CA GLN A 150 -5.44 -14.30 19.65
C GLN A 150 -6.73 -13.83 20.35
N LYS A 151 -6.69 -12.66 21.01
CA LYS A 151 -7.85 -12.14 21.75
C LYS A 151 -9.05 -11.88 20.85
N GLN A 152 -8.80 -11.57 19.57
CA GLN A 152 -9.83 -11.47 18.55
C GLN A 152 -9.65 -12.58 17.50
N PRO A 153 -10.67 -13.42 17.24
CA PRO A 153 -10.58 -14.49 16.23
C PRO A 153 -10.26 -13.99 14.83
N ILE A 154 -10.66 -12.75 14.50
CA ILE A 154 -10.46 -12.16 13.18
C ILE A 154 -8.97 -11.98 12.84
N PHE A 155 -8.10 -11.81 13.84
CA PHE A 155 -6.66 -11.69 13.62
C PHE A 155 -6.02 -12.97 13.06
N ALA A 156 -6.66 -14.13 13.23
CA ALA A 156 -6.19 -15.38 12.64
C ALA A 156 -6.27 -15.40 11.11
N GLN A 157 -7.00 -14.46 10.49
CA GLN A 157 -7.08 -14.32 9.03
C GLN A 157 -5.81 -13.66 8.44
N CYS A 158 -5.03 -12.96 9.26
CA CYS A 158 -3.79 -12.33 8.82
C CYS A 158 -2.72 -13.41 8.56
N MET A 159 -2.30 -13.54 7.30
CA MET A 159 -1.26 -14.50 6.89
C MET A 159 0.13 -14.07 7.35
N ASN A 160 0.42 -12.77 7.20
CA ASN A 160 1.64 -12.11 7.62
C ASN A 160 1.41 -10.59 7.61
N PHE A 161 2.35 -9.84 8.17
CA PHE A 161 2.32 -8.39 8.06
C PHE A 161 3.73 -7.79 7.98
N GLU A 162 3.80 -6.63 7.34
CA GLU A 162 5.00 -5.79 7.28
C GLU A 162 4.77 -4.54 8.12
N THR A 163 5.84 -3.99 8.73
CA THR A 163 5.73 -2.77 9.52
C THR A 163 6.82 -1.77 9.18
N TYR A 164 6.47 -0.49 9.16
CA TYR A 164 7.38 0.61 8.86
C TYR A 164 7.16 1.78 9.82
N LEU A 165 8.23 2.50 10.13
CA LEU A 165 8.15 3.70 10.94
C LEU A 165 7.75 4.88 10.05
N LEU A 166 6.60 5.50 10.36
CA LEU A 166 6.06 6.63 9.63
C LEU A 166 6.25 7.91 10.45
N ARG A 167 7.05 8.85 9.93
CA ARG A 167 7.27 10.20 10.51
C ARG A 167 7.75 10.18 11.97
N GLY A 168 8.32 9.07 12.43
CA GLY A 168 8.80 8.89 13.80
C GLY A 168 7.74 8.84 14.90
N LEU A 169 6.45 8.91 14.56
CA LEU A 169 5.34 8.95 15.52
C LEU A 169 4.34 7.80 15.34
N PHE A 170 4.28 7.24 14.13
CA PHE A 170 3.35 6.19 13.78
C PHE A 170 4.11 4.97 13.28
N ARG A 171 3.48 3.81 13.41
CA ARG A 171 3.89 2.58 12.75
C ARG A 171 2.84 2.21 11.73
N GLN A 172 3.18 2.33 10.45
CA GLN A 172 2.34 1.78 9.40
C GLN A 172 2.51 0.26 9.38
N VAL A 173 1.40 -0.46 9.32
CA VAL A 173 1.35 -1.90 9.28
C VAL A 173 0.52 -2.33 8.09
N ARG A 174 1.05 -3.27 7.31
CA ARG A 174 0.42 -3.84 6.13
C ARG A 174 0.07 -5.29 6.42
N PHE A 175 -1.18 -5.58 6.72
CA PHE A 175 -1.65 -6.93 6.99
C PHE A 175 -2.08 -7.63 5.70
N ASN A 176 -1.45 -8.75 5.40
CA ASN A 176 -1.82 -9.62 4.30
C ASN A 176 -3.01 -10.49 4.73
N LEU A 177 -4.19 -10.22 4.18
CA LEU A 177 -5.41 -10.99 4.43
C LEU A 177 -5.65 -12.10 3.39
N GLY A 178 -4.68 -12.33 2.50
CA GLY A 178 -4.79 -13.25 1.39
C GLY A 178 -5.71 -12.75 0.27
N VAL A 179 -6.23 -13.69 -0.51
CA VAL A 179 -7.16 -13.41 -1.60
C VAL A 179 -8.58 -13.28 -1.05
N ILE A 180 -9.24 -12.16 -1.36
CA ILE A 180 -10.62 -11.86 -0.98
C ILE A 180 -11.52 -11.90 -2.22
N ASN A 181 -12.65 -12.59 -2.12
CA ASN A 181 -13.64 -12.69 -3.19
C ASN A 181 -14.78 -11.69 -2.97
N PHE A 182 -14.84 -10.65 -3.80
CA PHE A 182 -15.85 -9.60 -3.71
C PHE A 182 -17.10 -9.88 -4.55
N PRO A 183 -18.29 -9.43 -4.10
CA PRO A 183 -18.54 -8.75 -2.82
C PRO A 183 -18.71 -9.70 -1.62
N ASP A 184 -18.70 -11.02 -1.85
CA ASP A 184 -19.12 -12.04 -0.87
C ASP A 184 -18.29 -12.06 0.43
N GLU A 185 -17.01 -11.70 0.36
CA GLU A 185 -16.06 -11.74 1.48
C GLU A 185 -15.65 -10.34 1.99
N GLU A 186 -16.31 -9.28 1.52
CA GLU A 186 -16.02 -7.90 1.95
C GLU A 186 -16.20 -7.71 3.46
N GLU A 187 -17.22 -8.34 4.06
CA GLU A 187 -17.45 -8.21 5.51
C GLU A 187 -16.25 -8.70 6.33
N LYS A 188 -15.49 -9.70 5.85
CA LYS A 188 -14.28 -10.18 6.55
C LYS A 188 -13.21 -9.09 6.65
N VAL A 189 -13.05 -8.33 5.57
CA VAL A 189 -12.15 -7.18 5.53
C VAL A 189 -12.63 -6.12 6.52
N MET A 190 -13.93 -5.82 6.52
CA MET A 190 -14.52 -4.81 7.39
C MET A 190 -14.41 -5.19 8.87
N GLU A 191 -14.70 -6.44 9.23
CA GLU A 191 -14.51 -6.96 10.58
C GLU A 191 -13.04 -6.85 11.03
N PHE A 192 -12.09 -7.15 10.15
CA PHE A 192 -10.66 -7.02 10.46
C PHE A 192 -10.27 -5.57 10.73
N LEU A 193 -10.70 -4.65 9.87
CA LEU A 193 -10.42 -3.23 10.04
C LEU A 193 -11.06 -2.68 11.32
N ARG A 194 -12.31 -3.06 11.63
CA ARG A 194 -13.00 -2.69 12.88
C ARG A 194 -12.27 -3.18 14.12
N ALA A 195 -11.72 -4.38 14.07
CA ALA A 195 -10.93 -4.93 15.17
C ALA A 195 -9.63 -4.14 15.43
N CYS A 196 -9.09 -3.43 14.43
CA CYS A 196 -7.93 -2.57 14.60
C CYS A 196 -8.28 -1.17 15.17
N GLU A 197 -9.54 -0.72 15.11
CA GLU A 197 -9.95 0.62 15.57
C GLU A 197 -9.69 0.89 17.04
N GLN A 198 -9.77 -0.15 17.87
CA GLN A 198 -9.62 -0.02 19.32
C GLN A 198 -8.20 0.40 19.77
N TYR A 199 -7.23 0.47 18.85
CA TYR A 199 -5.82 0.78 19.12
C TYR A 199 -5.40 2.18 18.64
N ASP A 200 -6.31 3.16 18.75
CA ASP A 200 -6.11 4.59 18.43
C ASP A 200 -5.23 4.81 17.18
N VAL A 201 -5.63 4.18 16.10
CA VAL A 201 -4.89 4.19 14.84
C VAL A 201 -5.04 5.55 14.15
N SER A 202 -3.96 6.05 13.57
CA SER A 202 -3.89 7.37 12.94
C SER A 202 -4.94 7.52 11.85
N ASN A 203 -5.72 8.58 11.97
CA ASN A 203 -6.75 9.02 11.03
C ASN A 203 -6.20 9.52 9.67
N ASN A 204 -5.05 9.03 9.19
CA ASN A 204 -4.74 9.12 7.76
C ASN A 204 -5.77 8.36 6.90
N TRP A 205 -6.73 7.71 7.58
CA TRP A 205 -8.15 7.58 7.28
C TRP A 205 -8.76 8.83 6.63
N ALA A 206 -8.60 8.99 5.33
CA ALA A 206 -9.63 9.64 4.56
C ALA A 206 -10.88 8.71 4.52
N LYS A 207 -11.69 8.77 5.61
CA LYS A 207 -13.12 8.41 5.70
C LYS A 207 -13.56 6.98 6.10
N THR A 208 -12.72 6.08 6.60
CA THR A 208 -13.14 4.65 6.60
C THR A 208 -14.23 4.22 7.59
N LEU A 209 -14.60 4.97 8.65
CA LEU A 209 -15.52 4.41 9.67
C LEU A 209 -16.54 5.40 10.25
N ALA A 210 -16.39 6.70 10.02
CA ALA A 210 -17.38 7.68 10.47
C ALA A 210 -18.61 7.82 9.54
N GLY A 211 -18.66 7.02 8.46
CA GLY A 211 -19.70 7.11 7.43
C GLY A 211 -20.25 5.78 6.92
N TRP A 212 -19.85 4.66 7.52
CA TRP A 212 -20.45 3.35 7.27
C TRP A 212 -21.44 2.98 8.36
#